data_AF-A0AAV6IS65-F1
#
_entry.id   AF-A0AAV6IS65-F1
#
_cell.length_a   1.000
_cell.length_b   1.000
_cell.length_c   1.000
_cell.angle_alpha   90.00
_cell.angle_beta   90.00
_cell.angle_gamma   90.00
#
_symmetry.space_group_name_H-M   'P 1'
#
loop_
_entity.id
_entity.type
_entity.pdbx_description
1 polymer ?
#
loop_
_entity_poly.entity_id
_entity_poly.type
_entity_poly.pdbx_seq_one_letter_code
_entity_poly.pdbx_strand_id
1 'polypeptide(L)'
;MASKLIQTTGHEAENPIGVCLREAFGLFESQLRPPFPLTIPSPPEYINLNRAIFYGILCEPHLAKVHIKHLHGKITDGYSFFTNMLTEVVNDLYSKLGDTAKVQLIWVTTEMVSIPAIGIDGLLVALLRQIVSGDFTEGNLWLCSELVGLFLAKWDCLLEEEPLVLSSALFTFLRLLADHHRLSSNSKLDVLKQMEIKFCVRMFREQFHLCFKIGRDLVRLLQQLVHIPEFGAIWKDLLVNPGEFKTNDYRDISQLYLSRTSSRYFLLRITPEMETQLRFLLTHVNLGSQKRYQAWFGRKFLCFPERETLVVDIVRFICCSLHPPNEIIQSAVIPRWAVIGWLLKSCGRNYVQANAKLALFYDWLFFDGRLDSVMNIEPAILLMVHSIPKYIDVTHTLLEFLFLLMENYDVERKDIINHGVLSAFCMLVRKGVVRSLDILVYCDAISPFLKQRLVELFSGMKATVYKELQPVLKVCSSDLLKASSVEAQNTVTGNMHEQ
;
A
#
# COMPACT_ATOMS: atom_id res chain seq x y z
N MET A 1 39.22 5.75 14.70
CA MET A 1 38.03 6.52 15.15
C MET A 1 36.84 5.99 14.39
N ALA A 2 35.76 5.64 15.09
CA ALA A 2 34.51 5.20 14.47
C ALA A 2 33.94 6.32 13.57
N SER A 3 33.40 5.96 12.40
CA SER A 3 32.69 6.93 11.56
C SER A 3 31.42 7.43 12.28
N LYS A 4 30.95 8.63 11.94
CA LYS A 4 29.68 9.13 12.48
C LYS A 4 28.53 8.35 11.86
N LEU A 5 27.68 7.75 12.69
CA LEU A 5 26.49 7.00 12.27
C LEU A 5 25.50 7.87 11.47
N ILE A 6 25.27 9.09 11.94
CA ILE A 6 24.26 10.03 11.41
C ILE A 6 24.94 11.28 10.88
N GLN A 7 24.54 11.73 9.70
CA GLN A 7 24.87 13.04 9.16
C GLN A 7 23.94 14.09 9.81
N THR A 8 24.48 14.95 10.66
CA THR A 8 23.72 16.01 11.35
C THR A 8 24.09 17.39 10.81
N THR A 9 23.09 18.22 10.50
CA THR A 9 23.30 19.65 10.24
C THR A 9 23.43 20.42 11.56
N GLY A 10 24.08 21.59 11.56
CA GLY A 10 24.39 22.34 12.78
C GLY A 10 23.18 22.86 13.58
N HIS A 11 21.97 22.79 13.02
CA HIS A 11 20.73 23.23 13.67
C HIS A 11 19.84 22.07 14.13
N GLU A 12 20.24 20.82 13.88
CA GLU A 12 19.47 19.64 14.28
C GLU A 12 19.83 19.21 15.71
N ALA A 13 18.81 18.99 16.54
CA ALA A 13 18.98 18.34 17.83
C ALA A 13 19.54 16.93 17.67
N GLU A 14 20.30 16.46 18.66
CA GLU A 14 20.82 15.10 18.65
C GLU A 14 19.66 14.08 18.64
N ASN A 15 19.75 13.08 17.77
CA ASN A 15 18.74 12.05 17.69
C ASN A 15 18.89 11.05 18.86
N PRO A 16 17.84 10.80 19.67
CA PRO A 16 17.93 9.93 20.85
C PRO A 16 18.45 8.52 20.56
N ILE A 17 18.06 7.91 19.44
CA ILE A 17 18.52 6.58 19.04
C ILE A 17 20.02 6.63 18.75
N GLY A 18 20.46 7.62 17.96
CA GLY A 18 21.87 7.80 17.64
C GLY A 18 22.78 8.10 18.85
N VAL A 19 22.25 8.80 19.86
CA VAL A 19 22.95 9.06 21.13
C VAL A 19 23.05 7.78 21.95
N CYS A 20 21.93 7.10 22.18
CA CYS A 20 21.86 5.86 22.94
C CYS A 20 22.83 4.78 22.41
N LEU A 21 22.90 4.61 21.09
CA LEU A 21 23.82 3.66 20.46
C LEU A 21 25.29 4.04 20.66
N ARG A 22 25.62 5.34 20.56
CA ARG A 22 26.98 5.85 20.73
C ARG A 22 27.45 5.74 22.18
N GLU A 23 26.59 6.05 23.13
CA GLU A 23 26.88 5.92 24.56
C GLU A 23 27.08 4.45 24.95
N ALA A 24 26.20 3.56 24.48
CA ALA A 24 26.35 2.12 24.69
C ALA A 24 27.69 1.61 24.12
N PHE A 25 28.06 2.05 22.91
CA PHE A 25 29.37 1.72 22.34
C PHE A 25 30.53 2.21 23.20
N GLY A 26 30.51 3.46 23.65
CA GLY A 26 31.57 4.01 24.52
C GLY A 26 31.72 3.25 25.84
N LEU A 27 30.61 2.77 26.43
CA LEU A 27 30.63 2.00 27.67
C LEU A 27 31.18 0.58 27.49
N PHE A 28 30.87 -0.07 26.36
CA PHE A 28 31.20 -1.47 26.12
C PHE A 28 32.34 -1.69 25.12
N GLU A 29 32.97 -0.64 24.60
CA GLU A 29 34.03 -0.75 23.58
C GLU A 29 35.15 -1.70 24.03
N SER A 30 35.59 -1.60 25.28
CA SER A 30 36.64 -2.47 25.84
C SER A 30 36.27 -3.96 25.80
N GLN A 31 34.98 -4.30 25.94
CA GLN A 31 34.48 -5.67 25.88
C GLN A 31 34.37 -6.20 24.44
N LEU A 32 34.35 -5.30 23.46
CA LEU A 32 34.36 -5.60 22.02
C LEU A 32 35.78 -5.68 21.45
N ARG A 33 36.80 -5.65 22.29
CA ARG A 33 38.21 -5.82 21.93
C ARG A 33 38.84 -7.00 22.71
N PRO A 34 39.89 -7.64 22.17
CA PRO A 34 40.64 -8.63 22.93
C PRO A 34 41.27 -8.03 24.20
N PRO A 35 41.31 -8.76 25.33
CA PRO A 35 40.74 -10.10 25.54
C PRO A 35 39.23 -10.08 25.78
N PHE A 36 38.52 -11.00 25.15
CA PHE A 36 37.05 -11.00 25.17
C PHE A 36 36.49 -11.58 26.48
N PRO A 37 35.50 -10.93 27.12
CA PRO A 37 34.92 -11.42 28.36
C PRO A 37 34.04 -12.65 28.13
N LEU A 38 34.32 -13.70 28.89
CA LEU A 38 33.54 -14.95 28.89
C LEU A 38 32.29 -14.88 29.79
N THR A 39 32.11 -13.79 30.53
CA THR A 39 30.96 -13.60 31.43
C THR A 39 29.64 -13.56 30.65
N ILE A 40 28.61 -14.19 31.22
CA ILE A 40 27.24 -14.12 30.69
C ILE A 40 26.67 -12.76 31.12
N PRO A 41 26.23 -11.91 30.17
CA PRO A 41 25.68 -10.61 30.52
C PRO A 41 24.36 -10.76 31.27
N SER A 42 24.14 -9.90 32.27
CA SER A 42 22.81 -9.71 32.85
C SER A 42 21.82 -9.15 31.80
N PRO A 43 20.49 -9.24 31.99
CA PRO A 43 19.53 -8.69 31.03
C PRO A 43 19.76 -7.22 30.61
N PRO A 44 20.06 -6.25 31.51
CA PRO A 44 20.35 -4.88 31.10
C PRO A 44 21.71 -4.75 30.38
N GLU A 45 22.71 -5.54 30.77
CA GLU A 45 24.00 -5.57 30.07
C GLU A 45 23.85 -6.16 28.67
N TYR A 46 23.01 -7.17 28.49
CA TYR A 46 22.72 -7.78 27.19
C TYR A 46 22.19 -6.74 26.20
N ILE A 47 21.22 -5.92 26.62
CA ILE A 47 20.65 -4.84 25.81
C ILE A 47 21.71 -3.83 25.37
N ASN A 48 22.51 -3.33 26.31
CA ASN A 48 23.54 -2.33 26.00
C ASN A 48 24.71 -2.91 25.20
N LEU A 49 25.07 -4.17 25.43
CA LEU A 49 26.07 -4.87 24.63
C LEU A 49 25.58 -5.04 23.18
N ASN A 50 24.31 -5.42 22.97
CA ASN A 50 23.73 -5.50 21.63
C ASN A 50 23.74 -4.14 20.92
N ARG A 51 23.41 -3.04 21.63
CA ARG A 51 23.50 -1.67 21.10
C ARG A 51 24.92 -1.29 20.70
N ALA A 52 25.90 -1.64 21.53
CA ALA A 52 27.31 -1.41 21.27
C ALA A 52 27.78 -2.20 20.04
N ILE A 53 27.48 -3.50 19.97
CA ILE A 53 27.78 -4.35 18.81
C ILE A 53 27.15 -3.77 17.55
N PHE A 54 25.88 -3.37 17.62
CA PHE A 54 25.15 -2.75 16.51
C PHE A 54 25.86 -1.48 16.00
N TYR A 55 26.18 -0.55 16.90
CA TYR A 55 26.90 0.67 16.55
C TYR A 55 28.28 0.36 15.94
N GLY A 56 29.01 -0.59 16.53
CA GLY A 56 30.31 -1.06 16.04
C GLY A 56 30.22 -1.64 14.63
N ILE A 57 29.21 -2.46 14.33
CA ILE A 57 28.99 -3.01 12.98
C ILE A 57 28.77 -1.90 11.95
N LEU A 58 28.00 -0.86 12.29
CA LEU A 58 27.69 0.23 11.37
C LEU A 58 28.84 1.24 11.20
N CYS A 59 29.64 1.45 12.24
CA CYS A 59 30.65 2.52 12.28
C CYS A 59 32.10 2.02 12.16
N GLU A 60 32.36 0.71 12.29
CA GLU A 60 33.68 0.09 12.18
C GLU A 60 33.68 -1.08 11.18
N PRO A 61 33.55 -0.83 9.86
CA PRO A 61 33.47 -1.89 8.85
C PRO A 61 34.62 -2.91 8.91
N HIS A 62 35.83 -2.43 9.23
CA HIS A 62 37.02 -3.25 9.38
C HIS A 62 36.93 -4.29 10.53
N LEU A 63 36.06 -4.07 11.51
CA LEU A 63 35.80 -4.97 12.64
C LEU A 63 34.41 -5.61 12.60
N ALA A 64 33.61 -5.37 11.57
CA ALA A 64 32.24 -5.87 11.49
C ALA A 64 32.15 -7.41 11.63
N LYS A 65 33.10 -8.14 11.04
CA LYS A 65 33.20 -9.62 11.19
C LYS A 65 33.56 -10.08 12.60
N VAL A 66 34.19 -9.23 13.40
CA VAL A 66 34.48 -9.50 14.81
C VAL A 66 33.23 -9.22 15.64
N HIS A 67 32.60 -8.07 15.42
CA HIS A 67 31.36 -7.66 16.07
C HIS A 67 30.21 -8.66 15.84
N ILE A 68 30.06 -9.21 14.63
CA ILE A 68 29.04 -10.22 14.35
C ILE A 68 29.29 -11.54 15.10
N LYS A 69 30.56 -11.94 15.27
CA LYS A 69 30.91 -13.11 16.08
C LYS A 69 30.58 -12.88 17.55
N HIS A 70 30.73 -11.66 18.05
CA HIS A 70 30.28 -11.31 19.39
C HIS A 70 28.77 -11.43 19.54
N LEU A 71 28.02 -10.97 18.54
CA LEU A 71 26.56 -11.12 18.53
C LEU A 71 26.19 -12.61 18.64
N HIS A 72 26.70 -13.45 17.73
CA HIS A 72 26.40 -14.88 17.71
C HIS A 72 26.79 -15.58 19.02
N GLY A 73 27.92 -15.22 19.62
CA GLY A 73 28.41 -15.84 20.85
C GLY A 73 27.65 -15.44 22.13
N LYS A 74 26.83 -14.40 22.08
CA LYS A 74 26.11 -13.86 23.25
C LYS A 74 24.58 -13.92 23.11
N ILE A 75 24.06 -14.27 21.94
CA ILE A 75 22.62 -14.20 21.65
C ILE A 75 21.80 -15.17 22.51
N THR A 76 20.65 -14.69 23.02
CA THR A 76 19.73 -15.51 23.84
C THR A 76 18.27 -15.45 23.40
N ASP A 77 17.92 -14.56 22.46
CA ASP A 77 16.55 -14.23 22.06
C ASP A 77 16.28 -14.45 20.57
N GLY A 78 17.08 -15.31 19.91
CA GLY A 78 16.95 -15.56 18.48
C GLY A 78 17.17 -14.30 17.63
N TYR A 79 18.02 -13.38 18.10
CA TYR A 79 18.33 -12.10 17.44
C TYR A 79 17.19 -11.08 17.42
N SER A 80 16.06 -11.35 18.08
CA SER A 80 14.87 -10.51 18.03
C SER A 80 15.13 -9.06 18.46
N PHE A 81 15.85 -8.82 19.55
CA PHE A 81 16.18 -7.46 19.96
C PHE A 81 17.06 -6.74 18.92
N PHE A 82 18.02 -7.46 18.33
CA PHE A 82 18.95 -6.90 17.36
C PHE A 82 18.26 -6.55 16.03
N THR A 83 17.38 -7.42 15.52
CA THR A 83 16.57 -7.17 14.32
C THR A 83 15.55 -6.06 14.53
N ASN A 84 14.98 -5.93 15.73
CA ASN A 84 14.10 -4.81 16.07
C ASN A 84 14.86 -3.47 16.05
N MET A 85 16.08 -3.41 16.61
CA MET A 85 16.93 -2.20 16.53
C MET A 85 17.30 -1.85 15.08
N LEU A 86 17.65 -2.84 14.26
CA LEU A 86 17.88 -2.66 12.82
C LEU A 86 16.66 -2.02 12.14
N THR A 87 15.48 -2.55 12.44
CA THR A 87 14.21 -2.08 11.86
C THR A 87 13.88 -0.66 12.30
N GLU A 88 14.08 -0.33 13.57
CA GLU A 88 13.88 1.02 14.12
C GLU A 88 14.82 2.03 13.43
N VAL A 89 16.11 1.70 13.30
CA VAL A 89 17.09 2.54 12.61
C VAL A 89 16.76 2.73 11.13
N VAL A 90 16.28 1.69 10.45
CA VAL A 90 15.80 1.80 9.07
C VAL A 90 14.61 2.75 8.96
N ASN A 91 13.62 2.62 9.84
CA ASN A 91 12.42 3.43 9.76
C ASN A 91 12.67 4.90 10.10
N ASP A 92 13.48 5.16 11.12
CA ASP A 92 13.60 6.51 11.70
C ASP A 92 14.85 7.27 11.24
N LEU A 93 15.92 6.55 10.86
CA LEU A 93 17.23 7.16 10.62
C LEU A 93 17.78 6.95 9.21
N TYR A 94 17.20 6.08 8.38
CA TYR A 94 17.82 5.67 7.10
C TYR A 94 18.23 6.85 6.21
N SER A 95 17.37 7.88 6.09
CA SER A 95 17.65 9.08 5.29
C SER A 95 18.84 9.90 5.82
N LYS A 96 19.17 9.77 7.11
CA LYS A 96 20.26 10.48 7.78
C LYS A 96 21.51 9.63 8.00
N LEU A 97 21.46 8.32 7.72
CA LEU A 97 22.63 7.45 7.85
C LEU A 97 23.73 7.85 6.87
N GLY A 98 24.98 7.79 7.32
CA GLY A 98 26.13 7.91 6.43
C GLY A 98 26.24 6.73 5.45
N ASP A 99 26.89 6.93 4.30
CA ASP A 99 26.95 5.92 3.23
C ASP A 99 27.60 4.62 3.70
N THR A 100 28.67 4.70 4.48
CA THR A 100 29.31 3.52 5.10
C THR A 100 28.34 2.76 6.00
N ALA A 101 27.52 3.48 6.80
CA ALA A 101 26.55 2.84 7.67
C ALA A 101 25.42 2.17 6.87
N LYS A 102 24.98 2.76 5.74
CA LYS A 102 24.02 2.13 4.83
C LYS A 102 24.56 0.84 4.22
N VAL A 103 25.82 0.83 3.76
CA VAL A 103 26.46 -0.39 3.25
C VAL A 103 26.52 -1.48 4.33
N GLN A 104 26.96 -1.11 5.54
CA GLN A 104 27.02 -2.04 6.67
C GLN A 104 25.65 -2.55 7.11
N LEU A 105 24.61 -1.72 7.02
CA LEU A 105 23.22 -2.07 7.30
C LEU A 105 22.71 -3.17 6.36
N ILE A 106 22.98 -3.06 5.06
CA ILE A 106 22.63 -4.10 4.08
C ILE A 106 23.44 -5.37 4.33
N TRP A 107 24.74 -5.23 4.62
CA TRP A 107 25.61 -6.36 4.91
C TRP A 107 25.11 -7.15 6.12
N VAL A 108 24.85 -6.49 7.25
CA VAL A 108 24.37 -7.19 8.46
C VAL A 108 22.97 -7.76 8.27
N THR A 109 22.10 -7.11 7.47
CA THR A 109 20.80 -7.68 7.10
C THR A 109 20.98 -8.99 6.35
N THR A 110 21.95 -9.07 5.43
CA THR A 110 22.25 -10.30 4.68
C THR A 110 22.75 -11.42 5.60
N GLU A 111 23.56 -11.08 6.62
CA GLU A 111 23.96 -12.03 7.65
C GLU A 111 22.74 -12.53 8.45
N MET A 112 21.84 -11.63 8.88
CA MET A 112 20.63 -12.00 9.63
C MET A 112 19.66 -12.89 8.86
N VAL A 113 19.54 -12.70 7.53
CA VAL A 113 18.78 -13.63 6.67
C VAL A 113 19.43 -15.00 6.62
N SER A 114 20.75 -15.10 6.71
CA SER A 114 21.48 -16.38 6.62
C SER A 114 21.31 -17.26 7.87
N ILE A 115 20.94 -16.66 9.00
CA ILE A 115 20.79 -17.31 10.31
C ILE A 115 19.34 -17.29 10.82
N PRO A 116 18.36 -17.35 9.90
CA PRO A 116 16.95 -16.93 10.06
C PRO A 116 16.61 -16.20 11.35
N ALA A 117 17.12 -14.97 11.50
CA ALA A 117 16.87 -14.16 12.68
C ALA A 117 15.37 -13.83 12.83
N ILE A 118 14.85 -13.86 14.06
CA ILE A 118 13.43 -13.55 14.33
C ILE A 118 13.13 -12.10 13.92
N GLY A 119 12.07 -11.87 13.15
CA GLY A 119 11.62 -10.54 12.70
C GLY A 119 12.36 -10.01 11.47
N ILE A 120 13.06 -10.89 10.71
CA ILE A 120 13.77 -10.50 9.50
C ILE A 120 12.81 -10.04 8.38
N ASP A 121 11.60 -10.56 8.33
CA ASP A 121 10.53 -10.13 7.42
C ASP A 121 10.20 -8.64 7.60
N GLY A 122 10.05 -8.19 8.86
CA GLY A 122 9.80 -6.80 9.22
C GLY A 122 10.94 -5.87 8.80
N LEU A 123 12.19 -6.30 8.99
CA LEU A 123 13.37 -5.56 8.57
C LEU A 123 13.46 -5.41 7.04
N LEU A 124 13.24 -6.50 6.31
CA LEU A 124 13.24 -6.50 4.85
C LEU A 124 12.12 -5.63 4.29
N VAL A 125 10.92 -5.68 4.88
CA VAL A 125 9.81 -4.77 4.53
C VAL A 125 10.20 -3.32 4.82
N ALA A 126 10.81 -3.01 5.97
CA ALA A 126 11.25 -1.66 6.30
C ALA A 126 12.28 -1.13 5.29
N LEU A 127 13.21 -1.97 4.83
CA LEU A 127 14.19 -1.61 3.79
C LEU A 127 13.53 -1.40 2.42
N LEU A 128 12.61 -2.28 2.00
CA LEU A 128 11.85 -2.11 0.75
C LEU A 128 11.06 -0.79 0.73
N ARG A 129 10.55 -0.37 1.89
CA ARG A 129 9.85 0.92 2.07
C ARG A 129 10.75 2.15 1.96
N GLN A 130 12.07 1.99 2.05
CA GLN A 130 13.01 3.10 1.83
C GLN A 130 13.25 3.38 0.35
N ILE A 131 12.92 2.44 -0.56
CA ILE A 131 13.05 2.68 -2.00
C ILE A 131 11.89 3.53 -2.48
N VAL A 132 12.20 4.75 -2.94
CA VAL A 132 11.21 5.73 -3.41
C VAL A 132 10.99 5.58 -4.92
N SER A 133 9.73 5.43 -5.33
CA SER A 133 9.34 5.45 -6.75
C SER A 133 9.55 6.82 -7.38
N GLY A 134 10.02 6.85 -8.62
CA GLY A 134 10.41 8.08 -9.33
C GLY A 134 11.64 8.80 -8.76
N ASP A 135 12.37 8.21 -7.82
CA ASP A 135 13.66 8.71 -7.34
C ASP A 135 14.80 7.96 -8.05
N PHE A 136 15.54 8.66 -8.91
CA PHE A 136 16.63 8.08 -9.68
C PHE A 136 18.01 8.52 -9.21
N THR A 137 18.12 9.02 -7.98
CA THR A 137 19.41 9.27 -7.35
C THR A 137 20.22 7.97 -7.22
N GLU A 138 21.54 8.07 -7.26
CA GLU A 138 22.43 6.91 -7.15
C GLU A 138 22.17 6.09 -5.88
N GLY A 139 21.87 6.74 -4.75
CA GLY A 139 21.56 6.07 -3.49
C GLY A 139 20.27 5.24 -3.52
N ASN A 140 19.22 5.73 -4.20
CA ASN A 140 17.96 4.98 -4.34
C ASN A 140 18.11 3.78 -5.28
N LEU A 141 18.79 3.97 -6.42
CA LEU A 141 19.09 2.89 -7.37
C LEU A 141 20.04 1.85 -6.77
N TRP A 142 21.04 2.28 -5.98
CA TRP A 142 21.94 1.39 -5.26
C TRP A 142 21.17 0.52 -4.26
N LEU A 143 20.31 1.11 -3.42
CA LEU A 143 19.50 0.33 -2.48
C LEU A 143 18.63 -0.69 -3.22
N CYS A 144 18.03 -0.29 -4.34
CA CYS A 144 17.24 -1.21 -5.17
C CYS A 144 18.07 -2.40 -5.66
N SER A 145 19.28 -2.14 -6.16
CA SER A 145 20.23 -3.16 -6.62
C SER A 145 20.66 -4.11 -5.50
N GLU A 146 20.97 -3.58 -4.33
CA GLU A 146 21.37 -4.39 -3.17
C GLU A 146 20.22 -5.29 -2.70
N LEU A 147 19.00 -4.75 -2.59
CA LEU A 147 17.87 -5.54 -2.12
C LEU A 147 17.47 -6.61 -3.13
N VAL A 148 17.39 -6.31 -4.43
CA VAL A 148 17.08 -7.35 -5.44
C VAL A 148 18.18 -8.42 -5.47
N GLY A 149 19.44 -8.02 -5.30
CA GLY A 149 20.58 -8.93 -5.14
C GLY A 149 20.42 -9.85 -3.93
N LEU A 150 20.06 -9.30 -2.77
CA LEU A 150 19.80 -10.05 -1.54
C LEU A 150 18.67 -11.05 -1.75
N PHE A 151 17.52 -10.63 -2.28
CA PHE A 151 16.37 -11.50 -2.54
C PHE A 151 16.70 -12.64 -3.53
N LEU A 152 17.52 -12.37 -4.56
CA LEU A 152 17.98 -13.39 -5.49
C LEU A 152 18.97 -14.36 -4.84
N ALA A 153 19.92 -13.85 -4.06
CA ALA A 153 20.98 -14.64 -3.43
C ALA A 153 20.47 -15.49 -2.26
N LYS A 154 19.44 -15.02 -1.55
CA LYS A 154 18.84 -15.68 -0.38
C LYS A 154 17.48 -16.30 -0.67
N TRP A 155 17.17 -16.53 -1.94
CA TRP A 155 15.86 -17.00 -2.37
C TRP A 155 15.36 -18.24 -1.62
N ASP A 156 16.16 -19.30 -1.56
CA ASP A 156 15.71 -20.59 -1.00
C ASP A 156 15.42 -20.45 0.50
N CYS A 157 16.30 -19.76 1.22
CA CYS A 157 16.12 -19.46 2.65
C CYS A 157 14.87 -18.60 2.91
N LEU A 158 14.64 -17.56 2.12
CA LEU A 158 13.46 -16.71 2.25
C LEU A 158 12.17 -17.44 1.86
N LEU A 159 12.24 -18.38 0.92
CA LEU A 159 11.08 -19.17 0.51
C LEU A 159 10.66 -20.16 1.60
N GLU A 160 11.62 -20.76 2.30
CA GLU A 160 11.39 -21.69 3.39
C GLU A 160 10.91 -20.99 4.66
N GLU A 161 11.61 -19.93 5.08
CA GLU A 161 11.40 -19.28 6.38
C GLU A 161 10.34 -18.17 6.33
N GLU A 162 10.40 -17.30 5.30
CA GLU A 162 9.58 -16.07 5.23
C GLU A 162 8.93 -15.82 3.84
N PRO A 163 8.18 -16.79 3.26
CA PRO A 163 7.73 -16.72 1.87
C PRO A 163 6.87 -15.48 1.54
N LEU A 164 6.20 -14.90 2.53
CA LEU A 164 5.37 -13.71 2.32
C LEU A 164 6.21 -12.46 2.02
N VAL A 165 7.46 -12.37 2.49
CA VAL A 165 8.32 -11.23 2.15
C VAL A 165 8.69 -11.20 0.67
N LEU A 166 8.78 -12.36 0.02
CA LEU A 166 9.00 -12.46 -1.43
C LEU A 166 7.85 -11.81 -2.22
N SER A 167 6.61 -11.97 -1.75
CA SER A 167 5.46 -11.29 -2.36
C SER A 167 5.53 -9.76 -2.20
N SER A 168 6.10 -9.28 -1.09
CA SER A 168 6.32 -7.84 -0.84
C SER A 168 7.42 -7.29 -1.75
N ALA A 169 8.49 -8.06 -1.94
CA ALA A 169 9.54 -7.74 -2.90
C ALA A 169 9.01 -7.71 -4.33
N LEU A 170 8.17 -8.67 -4.73
CA LEU A 170 7.54 -8.69 -6.06
C LEU A 170 6.71 -7.43 -6.30
N PHE A 171 5.82 -7.09 -5.37
CA PHE A 171 5.00 -5.89 -5.47
C PHE A 171 5.86 -4.61 -5.62
N THR A 172 6.97 -4.55 -4.88
CA THR A 172 7.94 -3.47 -4.92
C THR A 172 8.65 -3.37 -6.27
N PHE A 173 9.27 -4.46 -6.74
CA PHE A 173 10.09 -4.44 -7.95
C PHE A 173 9.25 -4.31 -9.22
N LEU A 174 8.03 -4.86 -9.30
CA LEU A 174 7.13 -4.58 -10.43
C LEU A 174 6.83 -3.08 -10.57
N ARG A 175 6.61 -2.41 -9.43
CA ARG A 175 6.32 -0.97 -9.43
C ARG A 175 7.56 -0.14 -9.81
N LEU A 176 8.73 -0.48 -9.28
CA LEU A 176 9.99 0.23 -9.55
C LEU A 176 10.46 0.04 -10.99
N LEU A 177 10.36 -1.18 -11.50
CA LEU A 177 10.74 -1.51 -12.87
C LEU A 177 9.97 -0.68 -13.91
N ALA A 178 8.70 -0.38 -13.64
CA ALA A 178 7.88 0.49 -14.48
C ALA A 178 8.40 1.93 -14.57
N ASP A 179 9.11 2.42 -13.54
CA ASP A 179 9.81 3.71 -13.58
C ASP A 179 11.17 3.56 -14.27
N HIS A 180 11.95 2.53 -13.92
CA HIS A 180 13.29 2.31 -14.48
C HIS A 180 13.28 2.15 -16.00
N HIS A 181 12.28 1.49 -16.58
CA HIS A 181 12.17 1.33 -18.03
C HIS A 181 11.87 2.64 -18.78
N ARG A 182 11.44 3.70 -18.09
CA ARG A 182 11.21 5.02 -18.71
C ARG A 182 12.50 5.82 -18.86
N LEU A 183 13.56 5.42 -18.17
CA LEU A 183 14.86 6.06 -18.26
C LEU A 183 15.66 5.54 -19.45
N SER A 184 16.44 6.44 -20.04
CA SER A 184 17.45 6.10 -21.03
C SER A 184 18.42 5.05 -20.47
N SER A 185 18.76 4.09 -21.31
CA SER A 185 19.68 3.00 -20.95
C SER A 185 21.07 3.52 -20.58
N ASN A 186 21.58 2.98 -19.48
CA ASN A 186 23.00 3.05 -19.10
C ASN A 186 23.38 1.68 -18.52
N SER A 187 24.67 1.32 -18.56
CA SER A 187 25.07 -0.06 -18.23
C SER A 187 24.67 -0.50 -16.82
N LYS A 188 24.78 0.39 -15.82
CA LYS A 188 24.43 0.09 -14.42
C LYS A 188 22.93 -0.14 -14.25
N LEU A 189 22.11 0.72 -14.84
CA LEU A 189 20.66 0.64 -14.79
C LEU A 189 20.14 -0.57 -15.56
N ASP A 190 20.75 -0.91 -16.69
CA ASP A 190 20.37 -2.09 -17.46
C ASP A 190 20.67 -3.38 -16.67
N VAL A 191 21.79 -3.44 -15.94
CA VAL A 191 22.06 -4.54 -15.00
C VAL A 191 20.98 -4.61 -13.91
N LEU A 192 20.62 -3.48 -13.31
CA LEU A 192 19.54 -3.43 -12.30
C LEU A 192 18.21 -3.94 -12.86
N LYS A 193 17.78 -3.43 -14.02
CA LYS A 193 16.55 -3.87 -14.71
C LYS A 193 16.56 -5.37 -14.93
N GLN A 194 17.68 -5.94 -15.38
CA GLN A 194 17.79 -7.38 -15.60
C GLN A 194 17.66 -8.19 -14.30
N MET A 195 18.21 -7.71 -13.19
CA MET A 195 18.03 -8.35 -11.88
C MET A 195 16.57 -8.28 -11.42
N GLU A 196 15.90 -7.14 -11.57
CA GLU A 196 14.49 -6.95 -11.25
C GLU A 196 13.58 -7.86 -12.10
N ILE A 197 13.80 -7.90 -13.41
CA ILE A 197 13.10 -8.79 -14.36
C ILE A 197 13.30 -10.24 -13.93
N LYS A 198 14.56 -10.66 -13.72
CA LYS A 198 14.89 -12.02 -13.30
C LYS A 198 14.14 -12.42 -12.03
N PHE A 199 14.14 -11.56 -11.01
CA PHE A 199 13.44 -11.82 -9.75
C PHE A 199 11.92 -11.93 -9.97
N CYS A 200 11.32 -10.97 -10.67
CA CYS A 200 9.87 -10.94 -10.87
C CYS A 200 9.40 -12.14 -11.72
N VAL A 201 10.11 -12.47 -12.79
CA VAL A 201 9.81 -13.63 -13.63
C VAL A 201 9.93 -14.93 -12.84
N ARG A 202 10.97 -15.06 -12.00
CA ARG A 202 11.13 -16.22 -11.10
C ARG A 202 9.93 -16.37 -10.17
N MET A 203 9.47 -15.29 -9.55
CA MET A 203 8.26 -15.29 -8.72
C MET A 203 7.02 -15.76 -9.49
N PHE A 204 6.77 -15.23 -10.68
CA PHE A 204 5.61 -15.65 -11.48
C PHE A 204 5.69 -17.10 -11.95
N ARG A 205 6.88 -17.58 -12.33
CA ARG A 205 7.05 -18.91 -12.94
C ARG A 205 7.23 -20.04 -11.92
N GLU A 206 7.84 -19.75 -10.77
CA GLU A 206 8.12 -20.75 -9.73
C GLU A 206 7.14 -20.67 -8.56
N GLN A 207 6.66 -19.47 -8.20
CA GLN A 207 5.92 -19.20 -6.96
C GLN A 207 4.64 -18.40 -7.20
N PHE A 208 3.90 -18.74 -8.26
CA PHE A 208 2.68 -18.02 -8.63
C PHE A 208 1.63 -17.97 -7.51
N HIS A 209 1.51 -19.04 -6.71
CA HIS A 209 0.59 -19.06 -5.58
C HIS A 209 0.87 -17.95 -4.53
N LEU A 210 2.12 -17.51 -4.38
CA LEU A 210 2.48 -16.35 -3.55
C LEU A 210 2.13 -15.03 -4.24
N CYS A 211 2.31 -14.96 -5.56
CA CYS A 211 1.89 -13.82 -6.37
C CYS A 211 0.38 -13.62 -6.27
N PHE A 212 -0.39 -14.70 -6.38
CA PHE A 212 -1.84 -14.71 -6.34
C PHE A 212 -2.41 -14.11 -5.03
N LYS A 213 -1.70 -14.26 -3.91
CA LYS A 213 -2.07 -13.65 -2.61
C LYS A 213 -2.02 -12.11 -2.60
N ILE A 214 -1.38 -11.48 -3.59
CA ILE A 214 -1.37 -10.03 -3.73
C ILE A 214 -2.78 -9.51 -4.07
N GLY A 215 -3.54 -10.23 -4.90
CA GLY A 215 -4.86 -9.80 -5.38
C GLY A 215 -4.80 -8.80 -6.54
N ARG A 216 -5.89 -8.05 -6.72
CA ARG A 216 -6.15 -7.26 -7.93
C ARG A 216 -5.05 -6.27 -8.31
N ASP A 217 -4.36 -5.65 -7.35
CA ASP A 217 -3.29 -4.69 -7.67
C ASP A 217 -2.07 -5.34 -8.33
N LEU A 218 -1.91 -6.67 -8.26
CA LEU A 218 -0.91 -7.38 -9.07
C LEU A 218 -1.14 -7.12 -10.57
N VAL A 219 -2.39 -7.17 -11.01
CA VAL A 219 -2.76 -6.94 -12.40
C VAL A 219 -2.49 -5.47 -12.78
N ARG A 220 -2.82 -4.52 -11.91
CA ARG A 220 -2.53 -3.09 -12.09
C ARG A 220 -1.04 -2.78 -12.25
N LEU A 221 -0.18 -3.51 -11.53
CA LEU A 221 1.26 -3.35 -11.67
C LEU A 221 1.76 -4.02 -12.96
N LEU A 222 1.31 -5.24 -13.22
CA LEU A 222 1.76 -6.02 -14.38
C LEU A 222 1.38 -5.38 -15.72
N GLN A 223 0.19 -4.76 -15.83
CA GLN A 223 -0.24 -4.07 -17.05
C GLN A 223 0.75 -2.97 -17.49
N GLN A 224 1.50 -2.36 -16.57
CA GLN A 224 2.49 -1.33 -16.91
C GLN A 224 3.75 -1.91 -17.55
N LEU A 225 3.96 -3.22 -17.44
CA LEU A 225 5.17 -3.93 -17.87
C LEU A 225 4.96 -4.81 -19.09
N VAL A 226 3.73 -4.94 -19.62
CA VAL A 226 3.39 -5.85 -20.74
C VAL A 226 4.22 -5.60 -22.00
N HIS A 227 4.73 -4.39 -22.20
CA HIS A 227 5.62 -4.03 -23.31
C HIS A 227 7.01 -4.69 -23.23
N ILE A 228 7.39 -5.20 -22.06
CA ILE A 228 8.63 -5.96 -21.84
C ILE A 228 8.34 -7.43 -22.20
N PRO A 229 9.15 -8.09 -23.05
CA PRO A 229 8.84 -9.42 -23.60
C PRO A 229 8.48 -10.49 -22.56
N GLU A 230 9.22 -10.54 -21.45
CA GLU A 230 9.04 -11.51 -20.38
C GLU A 230 7.68 -11.36 -19.68
N PHE A 231 7.27 -10.12 -19.43
CA PHE A 231 5.97 -9.82 -18.83
C PHE A 231 4.83 -9.91 -19.84
N GLY A 232 5.08 -9.63 -21.12
CA GLY A 232 4.13 -9.91 -22.21
C GLY A 232 3.81 -11.40 -22.31
N ALA A 233 4.80 -12.28 -22.15
CA ALA A 233 4.59 -13.72 -22.09
C ALA A 233 3.78 -14.14 -20.84
N ILE A 234 4.11 -13.60 -19.66
CA ILE A 234 3.33 -13.85 -18.43
C ILE A 234 1.89 -13.37 -18.58
N TRP A 235 1.68 -12.19 -19.17
CA TRP A 235 0.35 -11.62 -19.41
C TRP A 235 -0.48 -12.50 -20.33
N LYS A 236 0.12 -13.02 -21.42
CA LYS A 236 -0.53 -13.98 -22.30
C LYS A 236 -0.94 -15.24 -21.53
N ASP A 237 -0.04 -15.79 -20.72
CA ASP A 237 -0.35 -17.01 -19.97
C ASP A 237 -1.45 -16.77 -18.91
N LEU A 238 -1.50 -15.59 -18.28
CA LEU A 238 -2.59 -15.21 -17.36
C LEU A 238 -3.97 -15.24 -18.02
N LEU A 239 -4.06 -14.86 -19.29
CA LEU A 239 -5.31 -14.76 -20.03
C LEU A 239 -5.73 -16.08 -20.68
N VAL A 240 -4.78 -16.81 -21.29
CA VAL A 240 -5.11 -17.97 -22.14
C VAL A 240 -4.50 -19.30 -21.70
N ASN A 241 -3.47 -19.31 -20.85
CA ASN A 241 -2.77 -20.54 -20.43
C ASN A 241 -2.59 -20.63 -18.90
N PRO A 242 -3.67 -20.62 -18.10
CA PRO A 242 -3.57 -20.64 -16.63
C PRO A 242 -2.80 -21.85 -16.07
N GLY A 243 -2.75 -22.97 -16.81
CA GLY A 243 -2.01 -24.18 -16.44
C GLY A 243 -0.49 -23.99 -16.31
N GLU A 244 0.09 -22.99 -16.98
CA GLU A 244 1.53 -22.68 -16.90
C GLU A 244 1.98 -22.28 -15.49
N PHE A 245 1.07 -21.73 -14.68
CA PHE A 245 1.37 -21.28 -13.32
C PHE A 245 1.33 -22.39 -12.25
N LYS A 246 0.93 -23.61 -12.63
CA LYS A 246 0.91 -24.81 -11.77
C LYS A 246 0.27 -24.57 -10.39
N THR A 247 -0.71 -23.68 -10.33
CA THR A 247 -1.44 -23.30 -9.12
C THR A 247 -2.89 -23.75 -9.28
N ASN A 248 -3.29 -24.80 -8.56
CA ASN A 248 -4.60 -25.45 -8.75
C ASN A 248 -5.81 -24.51 -8.56
N ASP A 249 -5.64 -23.48 -7.74
CA ASP A 249 -6.70 -22.51 -7.44
C ASP A 249 -6.87 -21.45 -8.54
N TYR A 250 -5.90 -21.32 -9.47
CA TYR A 250 -5.93 -20.33 -10.53
C TYR A 250 -6.49 -20.91 -11.84
N ARG A 251 -7.50 -20.25 -12.38
CA ARG A 251 -8.21 -20.62 -13.61
C ARG A 251 -8.35 -19.45 -14.57
N ASP A 252 -8.59 -18.27 -14.04
CA ASP A 252 -8.82 -17.07 -14.85
C ASP A 252 -8.40 -15.81 -14.08
N ILE A 253 -7.96 -14.79 -14.82
CA ILE A 253 -7.57 -13.48 -14.27
C ILE A 253 -8.71 -12.81 -13.48
N SER A 254 -9.98 -13.14 -13.74
CA SER A 254 -11.12 -12.71 -12.93
C SER A 254 -10.96 -13.02 -11.44
N GLN A 255 -10.29 -14.11 -11.08
CA GLN A 255 -10.04 -14.44 -9.68
C GLN A 255 -9.06 -13.46 -9.04
N LEU A 256 -8.08 -12.94 -9.80
CA LEU A 256 -7.20 -11.86 -9.33
C LEU A 256 -7.99 -10.56 -9.18
N TYR A 257 -8.85 -10.22 -10.16
CA TYR A 257 -9.70 -9.02 -10.08
C TYR A 257 -10.60 -9.02 -8.84
N LEU A 258 -11.24 -10.15 -8.54
CA LEU A 258 -12.15 -10.29 -7.40
C LEU A 258 -11.40 -10.42 -6.07
N SER A 259 -10.13 -10.84 -6.09
CA SER A 259 -9.29 -10.92 -4.89
C SER A 259 -8.84 -9.54 -4.43
N ARG A 260 -9.19 -9.17 -3.19
CA ARG A 260 -8.81 -7.89 -2.60
C ARG A 260 -7.32 -7.85 -2.27
N THR A 261 -6.67 -6.74 -2.64
CA THR A 261 -5.30 -6.45 -2.21
C THR A 261 -5.24 -6.09 -0.72
N SER A 262 -4.39 -6.78 0.04
CA SER A 262 -4.12 -6.44 1.45
C SER A 262 -3.45 -5.06 1.58
N SER A 263 -3.84 -4.30 2.61
CA SER A 263 -3.32 -2.94 2.86
C SER A 263 -1.81 -2.89 3.09
N ARG A 264 -1.20 -4.01 3.49
CA ARG A 264 0.25 -4.16 3.66
C ARG A 264 1.04 -3.83 2.39
N TYR A 265 0.48 -4.13 1.21
CA TYR A 265 1.19 -3.90 -0.05
C TYR A 265 1.27 -2.41 -0.40
N PHE A 266 0.25 -1.62 -0.06
CA PHE A 266 0.28 -0.17 -0.30
C PHE A 266 1.26 0.56 0.62
N LEU A 267 1.49 0.04 1.83
CA LEU A 267 2.52 0.56 2.73
C LEU A 267 3.93 0.40 2.15
N LEU A 268 4.17 -0.65 1.33
CA LEU A 268 5.48 -0.87 0.72
C LEU A 268 5.92 0.32 -0.13
N ARG A 269 4.97 1.03 -0.77
CA ARG A 269 5.27 2.14 -1.70
C ARG A 269 5.24 3.51 -1.04
N ILE A 270 5.09 3.55 0.29
CA ILE A 270 5.04 4.76 1.08
C ILE A 270 6.12 4.68 2.16
N THR A 271 7.09 5.59 2.08
CA THR A 271 8.15 5.69 3.10
C THR A 271 7.53 5.97 4.48
N PRO A 272 8.18 5.57 5.59
CA PRO A 272 7.70 5.87 6.94
C PRO A 272 7.43 7.37 7.16
N GLU A 273 8.26 8.24 6.59
CA GLU A 273 8.08 9.68 6.69
C GLU A 273 6.83 10.17 5.92
N MET A 274 6.63 9.70 4.69
CA MET A 274 5.42 10.03 3.92
C MET A 274 4.16 9.57 4.64
N GLU A 275 4.17 8.36 5.18
CA GLU A 275 3.05 7.81 5.97
C GLU A 275 2.75 8.72 7.16
N THR A 276 3.76 9.10 7.93
CA THR A 276 3.61 9.97 9.10
C THR A 276 2.99 11.31 8.72
N GLN A 277 3.48 11.96 7.66
CA GLN A 277 2.95 13.26 7.22
C GLN A 277 1.53 13.16 6.66
N LEU A 278 1.21 12.11 5.88
CA LEU A 278 -0.13 11.89 5.34
C LEU A 278 -1.13 11.55 6.45
N ARG A 279 -0.75 10.73 7.42
CA ARG A 279 -1.56 10.44 8.60
C ARG A 279 -1.82 11.71 9.39
N PHE A 280 -0.80 12.51 9.67
CA PHE A 280 -0.96 13.78 10.37
C PHE A 280 -1.95 14.69 9.64
N LEU A 281 -1.79 14.85 8.31
CA LEU A 281 -2.69 15.63 7.47
C LEU A 281 -4.15 15.16 7.62
N LEU A 282 -4.39 13.84 7.56
CA LEU A 282 -5.74 13.26 7.56
C LEU A 282 -6.34 12.97 8.94
N THR A 283 -5.65 13.32 10.02
CA THR A 283 -6.15 13.10 11.40
C THR A 283 -6.09 14.34 12.28
N HIS A 284 -5.25 15.33 11.96
CA HIS A 284 -5.02 16.50 12.82
C HIS A 284 -5.23 17.85 12.12
N VAL A 285 -5.26 17.90 10.78
CA VAL A 285 -5.33 19.18 10.05
C VAL A 285 -6.76 19.47 9.63
N ASN A 286 -7.28 20.61 10.06
CA ASN A 286 -8.63 21.05 9.68
C ASN A 286 -8.71 21.47 8.21
N LEU A 287 -9.86 21.20 7.59
CA LEU A 287 -10.21 21.72 6.28
C LEU A 287 -10.20 23.25 6.29
N GLY A 288 -9.51 23.84 5.32
CA GLY A 288 -9.19 25.27 5.25
C GLY A 288 -7.73 25.59 5.66
N SER A 289 -7.10 24.75 6.48
CA SER A 289 -5.74 24.98 7.00
C SER A 289 -4.66 24.13 6.29
N GLN A 290 -5.04 23.29 5.33
CA GLN A 290 -4.15 22.31 4.69
C GLN A 290 -3.06 22.90 3.78
N LYS A 291 -3.21 24.15 3.30
CA LYS A 291 -2.40 24.69 2.19
C LYS A 291 -0.88 24.60 2.46
N ARG A 292 -0.45 24.91 3.69
CA ARG A 292 0.97 24.87 4.07
C ARG A 292 1.49 23.43 4.16
N TYR A 293 0.70 22.52 4.73
CA TYR A 293 1.06 21.10 4.84
C TYR A 293 1.16 20.44 3.46
N GLN A 294 0.21 20.71 2.57
CA GLN A 294 0.25 20.25 1.17
C GLN A 294 1.47 20.80 0.43
N ALA A 295 1.79 22.09 0.61
CA ALA A 295 2.97 22.70 -0.01
C ALA A 295 4.28 22.08 0.51
N TRP A 296 4.38 21.80 1.81
CA TRP A 296 5.54 21.13 2.40
C TRP A 296 5.70 19.69 1.89
N PHE A 297 4.63 18.91 1.91
CA PHE A 297 4.64 17.55 1.40
C PHE A 297 4.99 17.52 -0.09
N GLY A 298 4.31 18.36 -0.89
CA GLY A 298 4.54 18.48 -2.32
C GLY A 298 5.98 18.90 -2.65
N ARG A 299 6.53 19.91 -1.94
CA ARG A 299 7.93 20.33 -2.12
C ARG A 299 8.91 19.22 -1.79
N LYS A 300 8.64 18.41 -0.77
CA LYS A 300 9.57 17.38 -0.31
C LYS A 300 9.53 16.13 -1.19
N PHE A 301 8.34 15.70 -1.59
CA PHE A 301 8.14 14.38 -2.20
C PHE A 301 7.70 14.40 -3.66
N LEU A 302 7.03 15.47 -4.11
CA LEU A 302 6.37 15.52 -5.43
C LEU A 302 6.96 16.57 -6.39
N CYS A 303 7.91 17.42 -5.96
CA CYS A 303 8.38 18.54 -6.78
C CYS A 303 9.24 18.13 -7.98
N PHE A 304 9.83 16.93 -7.96
CA PHE A 304 10.66 16.42 -9.04
C PHE A 304 9.76 15.81 -10.12
N PRO A 305 9.92 16.18 -11.41
CA PRO A 305 9.07 15.70 -12.50
C PRO A 305 8.98 14.16 -12.60
N GLU A 306 10.03 13.46 -12.18
CA GLU A 306 10.13 12.01 -12.18
C GLU A 306 9.29 11.36 -11.07
N ARG A 307 9.10 12.06 -9.95
CA ARG A 307 8.34 11.61 -8.78
C ARG A 307 6.85 11.78 -8.91
N GLU A 308 6.37 12.32 -10.03
CA GLU A 308 4.94 12.45 -10.29
C GLU A 308 4.21 11.10 -10.25
N THR A 309 4.90 10.01 -10.63
CA THR A 309 4.34 8.65 -10.62
C THR A 309 4.00 8.17 -9.20
N LEU A 310 4.64 8.72 -8.17
CA LEU A 310 4.36 8.44 -6.76
C LEU A 310 2.93 8.82 -6.36
N VAL A 311 2.30 9.78 -7.05
CA VAL A 311 0.90 10.16 -6.81
C VAL A 311 -0.03 8.95 -6.91
N VAL A 312 0.24 8.04 -7.85
CA VAL A 312 -0.56 6.82 -8.05
C VAL A 312 -0.52 5.93 -6.80
N ASP A 313 0.67 5.77 -6.21
CA ASP A 313 0.88 4.96 -5.02
C ASP A 313 0.25 5.61 -3.77
N ILE A 314 0.38 6.93 -3.64
CA ILE A 314 -0.26 7.71 -2.56
C ILE A 314 -1.78 7.63 -2.65
N VAL A 315 -2.37 7.71 -3.85
CA VAL A 315 -3.83 7.55 -4.03
C VAL A 315 -4.28 6.16 -3.56
N ARG A 316 -3.61 5.08 -3.98
CA ARG A 316 -3.94 3.72 -3.50
C ARG A 316 -3.81 3.62 -1.98
N PHE A 317 -2.75 4.17 -1.40
CA PHE A 317 -2.54 4.19 0.05
C PHE A 317 -3.66 4.93 0.81
N ILE A 318 -4.06 6.12 0.35
CA ILE A 318 -5.15 6.89 0.98
C ILE A 318 -6.48 6.13 0.89
N CYS A 319 -6.78 5.51 -0.26
CA CYS A 319 -8.02 4.75 -0.42
C CYS A 319 -8.04 3.48 0.44
N CYS A 320 -6.94 2.71 0.47
CA CYS A 320 -6.95 1.33 0.93
C CYS A 320 -6.33 1.09 2.31
N SER A 321 -5.52 2.01 2.81
CA SER A 321 -4.77 1.85 4.07
C SER A 321 -5.02 2.95 5.09
N LEU A 322 -5.56 4.10 4.67
CA LEU A 322 -5.97 5.18 5.56
C LEU A 322 -7.50 5.23 5.66
N HIS A 323 -8.05 4.54 6.64
CA HIS A 323 -9.49 4.57 6.97
C HIS A 323 -9.65 5.33 8.30
N PRO A 324 -10.02 6.62 8.27
CA PRO A 324 -10.21 7.39 9.49
C PRO A 324 -11.37 6.82 10.31
N PRO A 325 -11.30 6.86 11.65
CA PRO A 325 -12.42 6.44 12.48
C PRO A 325 -13.56 7.48 12.41
N ASN A 326 -14.76 7.09 12.82
CA ASN A 326 -15.99 7.89 12.63
C ASN A 326 -15.89 9.28 13.28
N GLU A 327 -15.18 9.41 14.39
CA GLU A 327 -14.96 10.67 15.09
C GLU A 327 -14.21 11.66 14.19
N ILE A 328 -13.21 11.18 13.44
CA ILE A 328 -12.47 12.01 12.49
C ILE A 328 -13.33 12.34 11.27
N ILE A 329 -14.09 11.38 10.75
CA ILE A 329 -14.98 11.60 9.58
C ILE A 329 -16.02 12.70 9.87
N GLN A 330 -16.53 12.76 11.10
CA GLN A 330 -17.54 13.74 11.53
C GLN A 330 -16.93 15.07 12.03
N SER A 331 -15.60 15.19 12.03
CA SER A 331 -14.88 16.37 12.52
C SER A 331 -14.62 17.40 11.41
N ALA A 332 -13.92 18.47 11.77
CA ALA A 332 -13.43 19.50 10.82
C ALA A 332 -12.15 19.10 10.08
N VAL A 333 -11.58 17.91 10.34
CA VAL A 333 -10.35 17.43 9.70
C VAL A 333 -10.55 17.33 8.18
N ILE A 334 -9.50 17.64 7.41
CA ILE A 334 -9.54 17.54 5.95
C ILE A 334 -9.90 16.11 5.52
N PRO A 335 -10.95 15.92 4.70
CA PRO A 335 -11.36 14.60 4.27
C PRO A 335 -10.44 14.04 3.18
N ARG A 336 -10.40 12.72 3.08
CA ARG A 336 -9.56 11.99 2.11
C ARG A 336 -9.77 12.44 0.67
N TRP A 337 -11.02 12.65 0.27
CA TRP A 337 -11.36 13.09 -1.08
C TRP A 337 -10.72 14.44 -1.45
N ALA A 338 -10.57 15.35 -0.48
CA ALA A 338 -9.96 16.66 -0.72
C ALA A 338 -8.44 16.54 -0.95
N VAL A 339 -7.78 15.64 -0.22
CA VAL A 339 -6.36 15.32 -0.43
C VAL A 339 -6.16 14.66 -1.80
N ILE A 340 -7.02 13.71 -2.20
CA ILE A 340 -6.97 13.09 -3.52
C ILE A 340 -7.20 14.13 -4.63
N GLY A 341 -8.15 15.04 -4.46
CA GLY A 341 -8.38 16.14 -5.41
C GLY A 341 -7.15 17.02 -5.60
N TRP A 342 -6.44 17.33 -4.52
CA TRP A 342 -5.16 18.04 -4.59
C TRP A 342 -4.08 17.23 -5.31
N LEU A 343 -3.94 15.94 -5.01
CA LEU A 343 -2.97 15.06 -5.65
C LEU A 343 -3.21 14.95 -7.17
N LEU A 344 -4.46 14.75 -7.59
CA LEU A 344 -4.82 14.69 -9.02
C LEU A 344 -4.53 16.00 -9.77
N LYS A 345 -4.70 17.15 -9.10
CA LYS A 345 -4.34 18.46 -9.66
C LYS A 345 -2.84 18.75 -9.65
N SER A 346 -2.07 17.98 -8.89
CA SER A 346 -0.61 18.11 -8.83
C SER A 346 0.09 17.36 -9.97
N CYS A 347 -0.62 16.49 -10.69
CA CYS A 347 -0.10 15.81 -11.87
C CYS A 347 0.02 16.77 -13.06
N GLY A 348 1.22 16.91 -13.62
CA GLY A 348 1.49 17.67 -14.84
C GLY A 348 1.40 16.83 -16.13
N ARG A 349 1.57 15.50 -16.07
CA ARG A 349 1.56 14.61 -17.24
C ARG A 349 0.25 13.84 -17.35
N ASN A 350 -0.36 13.88 -18.53
CA ASN A 350 -1.66 13.25 -18.81
C ASN A 350 -1.69 11.75 -18.46
N TYR A 351 -0.62 11.01 -18.77
CA TYR A 351 -0.57 9.58 -18.47
C TYR A 351 -0.52 9.31 -16.95
N VAL A 352 0.14 10.17 -16.16
CA VAL A 352 0.17 10.05 -14.69
C VAL A 352 -1.21 10.33 -14.13
N GLN A 353 -1.86 11.37 -14.64
CA GLN A 353 -3.24 11.70 -14.26
C GLN A 353 -4.20 10.54 -14.58
N ALA A 354 -4.08 9.90 -15.74
CA ALA A 354 -4.85 8.71 -16.11
C ALA A 354 -4.59 7.54 -15.16
N ASN A 355 -3.33 7.25 -14.83
CA ASN A 355 -2.97 6.19 -13.88
C ASN A 355 -3.47 6.48 -12.47
N ALA A 356 -3.48 7.75 -12.04
CA ALA A 356 -4.01 8.15 -10.73
C ALA A 356 -5.54 8.03 -10.67
N LYS A 357 -6.26 8.36 -11.76
CA LYS A 357 -7.71 8.09 -11.87
C LYS A 357 -8.00 6.59 -11.87
N LEU A 358 -7.19 5.78 -12.56
CA LEU A 358 -7.30 4.32 -12.52
C LEU A 358 -7.09 3.80 -11.08
N ALA A 359 -6.07 4.29 -10.38
CA ALA A 359 -5.83 3.93 -8.98
C ALA A 359 -7.00 4.30 -8.05
N LEU A 360 -7.66 5.44 -8.30
CA LEU A 360 -8.83 5.90 -7.57
C LEU A 360 -10.05 5.00 -7.81
N PHE A 361 -10.27 4.57 -9.06
CA PHE A 361 -11.40 3.71 -9.44
C PHE A 361 -11.10 2.21 -9.40
N TYR A 362 -9.89 1.79 -9.06
CA TYR A 362 -9.49 0.38 -9.21
C TYR A 362 -10.36 -0.58 -8.40
N ASP A 363 -10.70 -0.19 -7.16
CA ASP A 363 -11.59 -1.00 -6.32
C ASP A 363 -13.06 -0.89 -6.73
N TRP A 364 -13.45 0.12 -7.51
CA TRP A 364 -14.80 0.24 -8.05
C TRP A 364 -15.06 -0.80 -9.14
N LEU A 365 -14.08 -1.06 -10.01
CA LEU A 365 -14.24 -1.97 -11.14
C LEU A 365 -14.62 -3.38 -10.68
N PHE A 366 -14.15 -3.80 -9.50
CA PHE A 366 -14.30 -5.18 -9.03
C PHE A 366 -14.90 -5.24 -7.62
N PHE A 367 -15.73 -4.25 -7.27
CA PHE A 367 -16.26 -4.10 -5.91
C PHE A 367 -17.26 -5.19 -5.53
N ASP A 368 -16.95 -5.94 -4.48
CA ASP A 368 -17.91 -6.85 -3.82
C ASP A 368 -18.28 -6.32 -2.43
N GLY A 369 -19.54 -5.92 -2.24
CA GLY A 369 -20.05 -5.40 -0.98
C GLY A 369 -19.98 -6.36 0.22
N ARG A 370 -19.67 -7.64 0.01
CA ARG A 370 -19.47 -8.64 1.07
C ARG A 370 -18.01 -8.69 1.56
N LEU A 371 -17.05 -8.37 0.70
CA LEU A 371 -15.62 -8.55 0.95
C LEU A 371 -14.88 -7.22 1.05
N ASP A 372 -15.27 -6.24 0.24
CA ASP A 372 -14.61 -4.96 0.11
C ASP A 372 -15.18 -3.91 1.07
N SER A 373 -14.29 -3.01 1.52
CA SER A 373 -14.68 -1.91 2.39
C SER A 373 -15.22 -0.75 1.56
N VAL A 374 -16.35 -0.18 1.97
CA VAL A 374 -16.88 1.07 1.40
C VAL A 374 -15.85 2.22 1.47
N MET A 375 -14.93 2.16 2.45
CA MET A 375 -13.87 3.15 2.61
C MET A 375 -12.88 3.16 1.43
N ASN A 376 -12.79 2.09 0.63
CA ASN A 376 -11.91 2.04 -0.55
C ASN A 376 -12.50 2.83 -1.72
N ILE A 377 -13.83 2.91 -1.80
CA ILE A 377 -14.55 3.50 -2.93
C ILE A 377 -15.13 4.89 -2.63
N GLU A 378 -15.38 5.23 -1.36
CA GLU A 378 -15.93 6.54 -0.97
C GLU A 378 -15.15 7.76 -1.46
N PRO A 379 -13.79 7.75 -1.55
CA PRO A 379 -13.09 9.00 -1.84
C PRO A 379 -13.39 9.51 -3.25
N ALA A 380 -13.63 8.60 -4.20
CA ALA A 380 -13.94 8.95 -5.58
C ALA A 380 -15.31 9.65 -5.71
N ILE A 381 -16.35 9.08 -5.09
CA ILE A 381 -17.70 9.67 -5.17
C ILE A 381 -17.78 10.99 -4.42
N LEU A 382 -17.14 11.08 -3.24
CA LEU A 382 -17.13 12.32 -2.47
C LEU A 382 -16.35 13.40 -3.19
N LEU A 383 -15.24 13.06 -3.86
CA LEU A 383 -14.51 14.01 -4.69
C LEU A 383 -15.41 14.52 -5.83
N MET A 384 -16.12 13.64 -6.53
CA MET A 384 -17.05 14.03 -7.60
C MET A 384 -18.15 14.96 -7.09
N VAL A 385 -18.82 14.60 -6.00
CA VAL A 385 -19.95 15.37 -5.46
C VAL A 385 -19.51 16.72 -4.90
N HIS A 386 -18.45 16.76 -4.09
CA HIS A 386 -17.98 18.00 -3.48
C HIS A 386 -17.26 18.95 -4.46
N SER A 387 -16.88 18.45 -5.64
CA SER A 387 -16.30 19.29 -6.70
C SER A 387 -17.34 20.05 -7.50
N ILE A 388 -18.60 19.60 -7.56
CA ILE A 388 -19.67 20.24 -8.38
C ILE A 388 -19.74 21.76 -8.21
N PRO A 389 -19.74 22.33 -6.98
CA PRO A 389 -19.97 23.77 -6.83
C PRO A 389 -18.84 24.67 -7.33
N LYS A 390 -17.59 24.18 -7.42
CA LYS A 390 -16.40 25.01 -7.69
C LYS A 390 -15.41 24.44 -8.71
N TYR A 391 -15.42 23.14 -8.92
CA TYR A 391 -14.45 22.37 -9.70
C TYR A 391 -15.17 21.30 -10.54
N ILE A 392 -16.23 21.69 -11.25
CA ILE A 392 -17.08 20.79 -12.04
C ILE A 392 -16.28 19.99 -13.09
N ASP A 393 -15.17 20.54 -13.56
CA ASP A 393 -14.19 19.88 -14.45
C ASP A 393 -13.69 18.56 -13.85
N VAL A 394 -13.44 18.52 -12.54
CA VAL A 394 -13.01 17.31 -11.83
C VAL A 394 -14.10 16.25 -11.89
N THR A 395 -15.36 16.62 -11.64
CA THR A 395 -16.50 15.70 -11.69
C THR A 395 -16.69 15.13 -13.10
N HIS A 396 -16.65 15.98 -14.13
CA HIS A 396 -16.76 15.55 -15.53
C HIS A 396 -15.66 14.57 -15.90
N THR A 397 -14.41 14.95 -15.68
CA THR A 397 -13.26 14.11 -16.04
C THR A 397 -13.26 12.76 -15.31
N LEU A 398 -13.73 12.72 -14.05
CA LEU A 398 -13.82 11.46 -13.30
C LEU A 398 -14.95 10.55 -13.82
N LEU A 399 -16.12 11.11 -14.14
CA LEU A 399 -17.22 10.36 -14.74
C LEU A 399 -16.86 9.83 -16.14
N GLU A 400 -16.28 10.69 -16.99
CA GLU A 400 -15.77 10.31 -18.31
C GLU A 400 -14.78 9.16 -18.22
N PHE A 401 -13.84 9.26 -17.27
CA PHE A 401 -12.84 8.22 -17.07
C PHE A 401 -13.45 6.91 -16.56
N LEU A 402 -14.39 6.96 -15.62
CA LEU A 402 -15.10 5.76 -15.14
C LEU A 402 -15.82 5.06 -16.29
N PHE A 403 -16.53 5.82 -17.13
CA PHE A 403 -17.20 5.26 -18.31
C PHE A 403 -16.23 4.66 -19.32
N LEU A 404 -15.07 5.31 -19.55
CA LEU A 404 -14.03 4.76 -20.40
C LEU A 404 -13.52 3.41 -19.87
N LEU A 405 -13.30 3.29 -18.55
CA LEU A 405 -12.87 2.04 -17.92
C LEU A 405 -13.92 0.93 -18.08
N MET A 406 -15.19 1.23 -17.84
CA MET A 406 -16.28 0.25 -17.96
C MET A 406 -16.39 -0.32 -19.38
N GLU A 407 -16.04 0.47 -20.39
CA GLU A 407 -16.11 0.03 -21.79
C GLU A 407 -14.86 -0.69 -22.27
N ASN A 408 -13.68 -0.31 -21.76
CA ASN A 408 -12.41 -0.62 -22.41
C ASN A 408 -11.37 -1.27 -21.51
N TYR A 409 -11.57 -1.39 -20.18
CA TYR A 409 -10.53 -1.94 -19.31
C TYR A 409 -10.27 -3.42 -19.56
N ASP A 410 -11.32 -4.25 -19.58
CA ASP A 410 -11.26 -5.66 -19.98
C ASP A 410 -12.57 -6.02 -20.69
N VAL A 411 -12.52 -6.06 -22.03
CA VAL A 411 -13.71 -6.22 -22.89
C VAL A 411 -14.35 -7.60 -22.71
N GLU A 412 -13.55 -8.64 -22.47
CA GLU A 412 -14.04 -10.00 -22.29
C GLU A 412 -14.78 -10.17 -20.95
N ARG A 413 -14.37 -9.39 -19.94
CA ARG A 413 -14.90 -9.47 -18.57
C ARG A 413 -15.73 -8.23 -18.21
N LYS A 414 -16.33 -7.58 -19.21
CA LYS A 414 -17.12 -6.35 -19.06
C LYS A 414 -18.27 -6.50 -18.05
N ASP A 415 -18.87 -7.68 -17.96
CA ASP A 415 -19.95 -7.97 -17.01
C ASP A 415 -19.50 -7.87 -15.55
N ILE A 416 -18.28 -8.34 -15.24
CA ILE A 416 -17.70 -8.23 -13.89
C ILE A 416 -17.47 -6.76 -13.56
N ILE A 417 -16.97 -5.97 -14.52
CA ILE A 417 -16.71 -4.55 -14.33
C ILE A 417 -18.00 -3.76 -14.10
N ASN A 418 -19.01 -4.01 -14.93
CA ASN A 418 -20.32 -3.38 -14.79
C ASN A 418 -20.96 -3.73 -13.44
N HIS A 419 -20.89 -5.00 -13.03
CA HIS A 419 -21.39 -5.46 -11.74
C HIS A 419 -20.67 -4.76 -10.58
N GLY A 420 -19.34 -4.71 -10.60
CA GLY A 420 -18.53 -4.03 -9.59
C GLY A 420 -18.90 -2.55 -9.44
N VAL A 421 -18.98 -1.81 -10.55
CA VAL A 421 -19.32 -0.38 -10.51
C VAL A 421 -20.75 -0.15 -9.99
N LEU A 422 -21.72 -0.98 -10.42
CA LEU A 422 -23.10 -0.90 -9.92
C LEU A 422 -23.18 -1.22 -8.42
N SER A 423 -22.49 -2.29 -7.99
CA SER A 423 -22.38 -2.70 -6.59
C SER A 423 -21.77 -1.59 -5.72
N ALA A 424 -20.74 -0.91 -6.24
CA ALA A 424 -20.12 0.24 -5.58
C ALA A 424 -21.12 1.39 -5.36
N PHE A 425 -21.84 1.82 -6.40
CA PHE A 425 -22.87 2.86 -6.28
C PHE A 425 -23.98 2.47 -5.29
N CYS A 426 -24.50 1.24 -5.39
CA CYS A 426 -25.48 0.69 -4.45
C CYS A 426 -24.99 0.78 -3.01
N MET A 427 -23.76 0.34 -2.75
CA MET A 427 -23.20 0.31 -1.40
C MET A 427 -22.98 1.71 -0.84
N LEU A 428 -22.51 2.66 -1.66
CA LEU A 428 -22.29 4.05 -1.26
C LEU A 428 -23.59 4.74 -0.82
N VAL A 429 -24.70 4.50 -1.53
CA VAL A 429 -26.03 4.99 -1.13
C VAL A 429 -26.52 4.26 0.13
N ARG A 430 -26.43 2.92 0.15
CA ARG A 430 -26.90 2.09 1.27
C ARG A 430 -26.20 2.42 2.59
N LYS A 431 -24.92 2.76 2.55
CA LYS A 431 -24.13 3.17 3.72
C LYS A 431 -24.26 4.66 4.05
N GLY A 432 -25.03 5.42 3.27
CA GLY A 432 -25.25 6.84 3.50
C GLY A 432 -24.04 7.73 3.21
N VAL A 433 -23.03 7.23 2.49
CA VAL A 433 -21.87 8.06 2.05
C VAL A 433 -22.36 9.20 1.17
N VAL A 434 -23.31 8.91 0.28
CA VAL A 434 -24.12 9.90 -0.42
C VAL A 434 -25.59 9.61 -0.18
N ARG A 435 -26.39 10.66 0.06
CA ARG A 435 -27.83 10.50 0.36
C ARG A 435 -28.61 9.96 -0.83
N SER A 436 -28.29 10.43 -2.03
CA SER A 436 -28.90 10.02 -3.29
C SER A 436 -27.93 10.28 -4.45
N LEU A 437 -28.07 9.50 -5.52
CA LEU A 437 -27.36 9.71 -6.78
C LEU A 437 -27.97 10.83 -7.63
N ASP A 438 -29.12 11.37 -7.21
CA ASP A 438 -29.81 12.50 -7.84
C ASP A 438 -28.90 13.73 -7.98
N ILE A 439 -27.97 13.92 -7.05
CA ILE A 439 -26.98 15.01 -7.11
C ILE A 439 -26.06 14.93 -8.34
N LEU A 440 -25.89 13.73 -8.92
CA LEU A 440 -25.15 13.53 -10.17
C LEU A 440 -26.08 13.48 -11.38
N VAL A 441 -27.27 12.90 -11.22
CA VAL A 441 -28.22 12.67 -12.33
C VAL A 441 -28.98 13.94 -12.72
N TYR A 442 -29.35 14.78 -11.76
CA TYR A 442 -30.22 15.94 -11.98
C TYR A 442 -29.50 17.28 -11.80
N CYS A 443 -28.17 17.29 -11.65
CA CYS A 443 -27.42 18.54 -11.57
C CYS A 443 -27.31 19.21 -12.95
N ASP A 444 -27.77 20.45 -13.05
CA ASP A 444 -27.72 21.22 -14.30
C ASP A 444 -26.30 21.56 -14.75
N ALA A 445 -25.36 21.66 -13.82
CA ALA A 445 -23.95 21.91 -14.12
C ALA A 445 -23.25 20.72 -14.79
N ILE A 446 -23.79 19.50 -14.64
CA ILE A 446 -23.22 18.30 -15.24
C ILE A 446 -23.67 18.18 -16.71
N SER A 447 -22.73 17.84 -17.59
CA SER A 447 -23.00 17.73 -19.02
C SER A 447 -24.15 16.73 -19.32
N PRO A 448 -25.05 17.03 -20.27
CA PRO A 448 -26.19 16.17 -20.58
C PRO A 448 -25.79 14.74 -20.97
N PHE A 449 -24.68 14.58 -21.69
CA PHE A 449 -24.15 13.27 -22.09
C PHE A 449 -23.79 12.41 -20.87
N LEU A 450 -23.09 12.97 -19.88
CA LEU A 450 -22.73 12.23 -18.67
C LEU A 450 -23.95 11.88 -17.82
N LYS A 451 -24.95 12.77 -17.75
CA LYS A 451 -26.23 12.47 -17.09
C LYS A 451 -26.97 11.32 -17.76
N GLN A 452 -27.06 11.33 -19.09
CA GLN A 452 -27.69 10.25 -19.85
C GLN A 452 -27.01 8.90 -19.55
N ARG A 453 -25.68 8.86 -19.58
CA ARG A 453 -24.87 7.67 -19.26
C ARG A 453 -25.12 7.16 -17.84
N LEU A 454 -25.25 8.06 -16.85
CA LEU A 454 -25.62 7.69 -15.49
C LEU A 454 -27.04 7.10 -15.41
N VAL A 455 -28.01 7.69 -16.12
CA VAL A 455 -29.38 7.18 -16.16
C VAL A 455 -29.43 5.78 -16.79
N GLU A 456 -28.71 5.56 -17.89
CA GLU A 456 -28.60 4.24 -18.53
C GLU A 456 -28.02 3.20 -17.56
N LEU A 457 -26.92 3.55 -16.86
CA LEU A 457 -26.30 2.71 -15.86
C LEU A 457 -27.28 2.35 -14.72
N PHE A 458 -27.95 3.33 -14.14
CA PHE A 458 -28.86 3.12 -13.00
C PHE A 458 -30.19 2.47 -13.40
N SER A 459 -30.60 2.58 -14.66
CA SER A 459 -31.74 1.83 -15.18
C SER A 459 -31.45 0.32 -15.17
N GLY A 460 -30.22 -0.07 -15.50
CA GLY A 460 -29.74 -1.45 -15.30
C GLY A 460 -29.71 -1.87 -13.84
N MET A 461 -29.36 -0.96 -12.93
CA MET A 461 -29.34 -1.19 -11.48
C MET A 461 -30.70 -1.60 -10.93
N LYS A 462 -31.80 -0.93 -11.35
CA LYS A 462 -33.16 -1.30 -10.91
C LYS A 462 -33.47 -2.75 -11.28
N ALA A 463 -33.13 -3.20 -12.49
CA ALA A 463 -33.36 -4.59 -12.92
C ALA A 463 -32.53 -5.62 -12.12
N THR A 464 -31.30 -5.28 -11.75
CA THR A 464 -30.38 -6.18 -11.00
C THR A 464 -30.68 -6.21 -9.49
N VAL A 465 -31.04 -5.06 -8.90
CA VAL A 465 -31.46 -4.94 -7.50
C VAL A 465 -32.73 -5.78 -7.23
N TYR A 466 -33.64 -5.89 -8.20
CA TYR A 466 -34.78 -6.81 -8.12
C TYR A 466 -34.38 -8.30 -8.10
N LYS A 467 -33.22 -8.68 -8.67
CA LYS A 467 -32.71 -10.06 -8.68
C LYS A 467 -31.87 -10.40 -7.45
N GLU A 468 -31.02 -9.48 -6.96
CA GLU A 468 -30.14 -9.71 -5.81
C GLU A 468 -30.85 -9.62 -4.44
N LEU A 469 -32.04 -9.02 -4.37
CA LEU A 469 -32.85 -8.95 -3.14
C LEU A 469 -33.75 -10.18 -2.87
N GLN A 470 -33.82 -11.15 -3.79
CA GLN A 470 -34.60 -12.40 -3.60
C GLN A 470 -34.20 -13.23 -2.35
N PRO A 471 -32.92 -13.30 -1.91
CA PRO A 471 -32.57 -14.07 -0.72
C PRO A 471 -32.66 -13.30 0.60
N VAL A 472 -32.87 -11.97 0.59
CA VAL A 472 -32.90 -11.14 1.81
C VAL A 472 -34.31 -10.64 2.16
N LEU A 473 -35.27 -10.72 1.23
CA LEU A 473 -36.69 -10.44 1.51
C LEU A 473 -37.49 -11.67 1.99
N LYS A 474 -36.88 -12.86 2.07
CA LYS A 474 -37.55 -14.08 2.57
C LYS A 474 -37.49 -14.30 4.10
N VAL A 475 -36.87 -13.40 4.87
CA VAL A 475 -36.89 -13.48 6.35
C VAL A 475 -37.69 -12.33 7.00
N CYS A 476 -38.23 -11.39 6.23
CA CYS A 476 -39.16 -10.37 6.75
C CYS A 476 -40.61 -10.54 6.26
N SER A 477 -40.94 -11.67 5.65
CA SER A 477 -42.29 -11.95 5.14
C SER A 477 -43.02 -13.09 5.86
N SER A 478 -42.37 -13.84 6.78
CA SER A 478 -43.01 -14.90 7.56
C SER A 478 -43.42 -14.49 8.97
N ASP A 479 -42.81 -13.44 9.54
CA ASP A 479 -43.10 -13.00 10.92
C ASP A 479 -44.10 -11.84 11.00
N LEU A 480 -44.44 -11.22 9.86
CA LEU A 480 -45.49 -10.19 9.75
C LEU A 480 -46.88 -10.74 9.36
N LEU A 481 -46.98 -12.04 9.04
CA LEU A 481 -48.25 -12.72 8.72
C LEU A 481 -48.75 -13.67 9.82
N LYS A 482 -48.05 -13.75 10.97
CA LYS A 482 -48.54 -14.44 12.18
C LYS A 482 -48.99 -13.49 13.29
N ALA A 483 -48.69 -12.19 13.19
CA ALA A 483 -49.14 -11.19 14.16
C ALA A 483 -50.51 -10.57 13.79
N SER A 484 -50.96 -10.67 12.53
CA SER A 484 -52.21 -10.07 12.05
C SER A 484 -53.43 -11.01 12.07
N SER A 485 -53.28 -12.25 12.52
CA SER A 485 -54.37 -13.25 12.58
C SER A 485 -54.83 -13.59 14.00
N VAL A 486 -54.28 -12.95 15.05
CA VAL A 486 -54.69 -13.17 16.45
C VAL A 486 -55.43 -11.96 17.06
N GLU A 487 -55.35 -10.76 16.47
CA GLU A 487 -56.03 -9.56 16.99
C GLU A 487 -57.40 -9.25 16.35
N ALA A 488 -57.84 -10.05 15.37
CA ALA A 488 -59.12 -9.83 14.66
C ALA A 488 -60.31 -10.67 15.18
N GLN A 489 -60.23 -11.24 16.40
CA GLN A 489 -61.34 -12.01 16.99
C GLN A 489 -61.91 -11.48 18.32
N ASN A 490 -61.39 -10.39 18.89
CA ASN A 490 -61.90 -9.88 20.18
C ASN A 490 -62.07 -8.36 20.18
N THR A 491 -63.06 -7.81 19.45
CA THR A 491 -63.71 -6.51 19.81
C THR A 491 -64.87 -6.20 18.86
N VAL A 492 -66.01 -6.87 19.04
CA VAL A 492 -67.35 -6.29 18.80
C VAL A 492 -68.32 -7.00 19.75
N THR A 493 -68.61 -6.42 20.91
CA THR A 493 -69.89 -6.48 21.65
C THR A 493 -69.76 -5.82 23.03
N GLY A 494 -70.72 -4.95 23.37
CA GLY A 494 -70.98 -4.51 24.76
C GLY A 494 -70.61 -3.04 25.04
N ASN A 495 -71.45 -2.07 24.63
CA ASN A 495 -72.50 -1.44 25.42
C ASN A 495 -72.05 -0.47 26.53
N MET A 496 -72.42 0.79 26.30
CA MET A 496 -72.94 1.78 27.25
C MET A 496 -73.38 1.26 28.64
N HIS A 497 -72.83 1.86 29.70
CA HIS A 497 -73.60 2.58 30.73
C HIS A 497 -72.65 3.32 31.69
N GLU A 498 -73.03 4.57 32.04
CA GLU A 498 -72.91 5.27 33.35
C GLU A 498 -71.69 4.97 34.24
N GLN A 499 -70.88 5.93 34.69
CA GLN A 499 -71.15 7.24 35.30
C GLN A 499 -69.91 8.12 35.21
#